data_AF-A0A4P6FGS7-F1
#
_entry.id   AF-A0A4P6FGS7-F1
#
_cell.length_a   1.000
_cell.length_b   1.000
_cell.length_c   1.000
_cell.angle_alpha   90.00
_cell.angle_beta   90.00
_cell.angle_gamma   90.00
#
_symmetry.space_group_name_H-M   'P 1'
#
loop_
_entity.id
_entity.type
_entity.pdbx_description
1 polymer ?
#
loop_
_entity_poly.entity_id
_entity_poly.type
_entity_poly.pdbx_seq_one_letter_code
_entity_poly.pdbx_strand_id
1 'polypeptide(L)'
;MIAAGYLLKHVVPPPEWLVSSPTHIKEVCSLAHCVSGTVAHPADSWQHNGFGLANSPDLLRDLAAQNDVDLTGAELFFYAAYELELESDGWTFDPSEWQPRTPDETSSVGDDVLVPEPSKLVLVGYDVLAVEYGDPHSPLSCNSMAAKIPVNASCLFDTFEDAKAAIDEGRFGGGCEPGAYTVFAVHRVIDPPRL
;
A
#
# COMPACT_ATOMS: atom_id res chain seq x y z
N MET A 1 -2.05 9.71 11.20
CA MET A 1 -1.62 9.27 9.85
C MET A 1 -0.69 10.30 9.24
N ILE A 2 0.37 9.83 8.60
CA ILE A 2 1.49 10.59 8.05
C ILE A 2 1.49 10.43 6.53
N ALA A 3 1.75 11.48 5.77
CA ALA A 3 1.86 11.39 4.32
C ALA A 3 3.03 10.46 3.97
N ALA A 4 2.75 9.35 3.27
CA ALA A 4 3.73 8.32 2.99
C ALA A 4 4.35 8.50 1.59
N GLY A 5 3.56 8.95 0.61
CA GLY A 5 4.07 9.22 -0.74
C GLY A 5 3.15 8.70 -1.84
N TYR A 6 3.74 8.46 -3.00
CA TYR A 6 3.03 8.14 -4.25
C TYR A 6 3.57 6.89 -4.93
N LEU A 7 2.69 6.21 -5.68
CA LEU A 7 3.05 5.21 -6.69
C LEU A 7 2.15 5.35 -7.92
N LEU A 8 2.70 5.00 -9.09
CA LEU A 8 1.90 4.70 -10.28
C LEU A 8 1.60 3.21 -10.28
N LYS A 9 0.34 2.85 -10.48
CA LYS A 9 -0.15 1.47 -10.43
C LYS A 9 -0.91 1.11 -11.70
N HIS A 10 -0.72 -0.11 -12.17
CA HIS A 10 -1.66 -0.75 -13.06
C HIS A 10 -2.68 -1.50 -12.21
N VAL A 11 -3.87 -0.92 -12.07
CA VAL A 11 -4.96 -1.57 -11.34
C VAL A 11 -5.53 -2.66 -12.22
N VAL A 12 -5.41 -3.90 -11.74
CA VAL A 12 -5.89 -5.08 -12.46
C VAL A 12 -7.12 -5.67 -11.77
N PRO A 13 -7.98 -6.39 -12.51
CA PRO A 13 -8.95 -7.26 -11.89
C PRO A 13 -8.25 -8.25 -10.95
N PRO A 14 -8.87 -8.57 -9.81
CA PRO A 14 -8.32 -9.57 -8.89
C PRO A 14 -8.10 -10.92 -9.62
N PRO A 15 -6.95 -11.59 -9.37
CA PRO A 15 -6.63 -12.87 -10.00
C PRO A 15 -7.57 -13.97 -9.51
N GLU A 16 -7.70 -15.05 -10.29
CA GLU A 16 -8.68 -16.13 -10.05
C GLU A 16 -8.60 -16.72 -8.63
N TRP A 17 -7.38 -16.86 -8.09
CA TRP A 17 -7.14 -17.37 -6.75
C TRP A 17 -7.66 -16.43 -5.64
N LEU A 18 -7.82 -15.13 -5.91
CA LEU A 18 -8.38 -14.13 -4.99
C LEU A 18 -9.91 -14.01 -5.12
N VAL A 19 -10.48 -14.23 -6.31
CA VAL A 19 -11.93 -14.08 -6.58
C VAL A 19 -12.79 -15.33 -6.50
N SER A 20 -12.19 -16.51 -6.32
CA SER A 20 -12.97 -17.74 -6.18
C SER A 20 -13.95 -17.67 -5.00
N SER A 21 -13.66 -16.85 -3.99
CA SER A 21 -14.60 -16.28 -3.01
C SER A 21 -13.84 -15.19 -2.24
N PRO A 22 -14.15 -13.88 -2.41
CA PRO A 22 -15.47 -13.34 -2.65
C PRO A 22 -15.61 -12.55 -3.97
N THR A 23 -16.77 -12.65 -4.63
CA THR A 23 -16.99 -12.13 -6.00
C THR A 23 -17.26 -10.62 -6.08
N HIS A 24 -17.36 -9.92 -4.94
CA HIS A 24 -17.62 -8.48 -4.92
C HIS A 24 -16.38 -7.64 -5.19
N ILE A 25 -15.17 -8.20 -5.00
CA ILE A 25 -13.90 -7.54 -5.35
C ILE A 25 -13.83 -7.39 -6.87
N LYS A 26 -13.64 -6.15 -7.34
CA LYS A 26 -13.59 -5.78 -8.77
C LYS A 26 -12.20 -5.39 -9.22
N GLU A 27 -11.38 -4.92 -8.29
CA GLU A 27 -10.02 -4.46 -8.52
C GLU A 27 -9.20 -4.64 -7.25
N VAL A 28 -7.87 -4.62 -7.36
CA VAL A 28 -6.96 -4.64 -6.22
C VAL A 28 -6.19 -3.33 -6.18
N CYS A 29 -6.49 -2.47 -5.20
CA CYS A 29 -5.84 -1.17 -5.04
C CYS A 29 -4.78 -1.18 -3.92
N SER A 30 -4.20 -2.34 -3.64
CA SER A 30 -3.16 -2.46 -2.61
C SER A 30 -1.90 -1.64 -2.93
N LEU A 31 -1.23 -1.14 -1.90
CA LEU A 31 0.10 -0.54 -2.04
C LEU A 31 1.13 -1.59 -2.45
N ALA A 32 1.04 -2.81 -1.90
CA ALA A 32 1.89 -3.93 -2.25
C ALA A 32 1.84 -4.25 -3.75
N HIS A 33 2.91 -4.85 -4.27
CA HIS A 33 3.08 -5.07 -5.71
C HIS A 33 2.77 -6.51 -6.17
N CYS A 34 2.44 -7.44 -5.25
CA CYS A 34 2.19 -8.86 -5.57
C CYS A 34 1.12 -9.07 -6.65
N VAL A 35 0.08 -8.23 -6.65
CA VAL A 35 -1.08 -8.35 -7.54
C VAL A 35 -1.16 -7.19 -8.51
N SER A 36 -1.16 -5.95 -7.99
CA SER A 36 -1.22 -4.75 -8.80
C SER A 36 0.18 -4.17 -8.96
N GLY A 37 0.73 -4.36 -10.16
CA GLY A 37 2.08 -3.94 -10.50
C GLY A 37 2.30 -2.44 -10.33
N THR A 38 3.45 -2.09 -9.78
CA THR A 38 3.93 -0.72 -9.71
C THR A 38 4.66 -0.36 -11.01
N VAL A 39 4.37 0.82 -11.54
CA VAL A 39 5.01 1.36 -12.74
C VAL A 39 6.17 2.26 -12.31
N ALA A 40 7.37 2.01 -12.85
CA ALA A 40 8.59 2.76 -12.53
C ALA A 40 8.85 2.88 -11.01
N HIS A 41 9.09 1.75 -10.35
CA HIS A 41 9.19 1.67 -8.90
C HIS A 41 10.37 2.54 -8.38
N PRO A 42 10.16 3.48 -7.43
CA PRO A 42 11.22 4.37 -6.94
C PRO A 42 12.43 3.63 -6.35
N ALA A 43 12.18 2.49 -5.70
CA ALA A 43 13.22 1.62 -5.16
C ALA A 43 14.19 1.08 -6.23
N ASP A 44 13.74 0.84 -7.47
CA ASP A 44 14.61 0.35 -8.56
C ASP A 44 15.73 1.35 -8.90
N SER A 45 15.52 2.62 -8.56
CA SER A 45 16.47 3.72 -8.79
C SER A 45 17.01 4.34 -7.49
N TRP A 46 16.76 3.74 -6.33
CA TRP A 46 17.14 4.28 -5.01
C TRP A 46 16.59 5.69 -4.73
N GLN A 47 15.44 6.03 -5.34
CA GLN A 47 14.76 7.32 -5.18
C GLN A 47 13.47 7.21 -4.35
N HIS A 48 13.35 6.15 -3.55
CA HIS A 48 12.28 6.01 -2.56
C HIS A 48 12.61 6.77 -1.27
N ASN A 49 11.57 7.28 -0.61
CA ASN A 49 11.65 7.84 0.74
C ASN A 49 11.65 6.74 1.80
N GLY A 50 11.61 7.13 3.08
CA GLY A 50 11.60 6.21 4.20
C GLY A 50 10.40 5.27 4.24
N PHE A 51 9.34 5.46 3.43
CA PHE A 51 8.20 4.55 3.27
C PHE A 51 8.33 3.61 2.06
N GLY A 52 9.41 3.68 1.27
CA GLY A 52 9.52 2.95 0.01
C GLY A 52 8.81 3.62 -1.17
N LEU A 53 8.35 4.87 -1.02
CA LEU A 53 7.49 5.57 -1.99
C LEU A 53 8.15 6.83 -2.57
N ALA A 54 7.58 7.37 -3.64
CA ALA A 54 8.02 8.65 -4.18
C ALA A 54 7.44 9.82 -3.38
N ASN A 55 8.24 10.86 -3.12
CA ASN A 55 7.75 12.09 -2.48
C ASN A 55 6.85 12.95 -3.38
N SER A 56 6.93 12.79 -4.70
CA SER A 56 6.14 13.58 -5.64
C SER A 56 5.70 12.77 -6.87
N PRO A 57 4.59 13.15 -7.52
CA PRO A 57 4.20 12.57 -8.81
C PRO A 57 5.19 12.86 -9.93
N ASP A 58 5.89 14.01 -9.88
CA ASP A 58 6.86 14.40 -10.90
C ASP A 58 8.05 13.41 -10.93
N LEU A 59 8.50 12.96 -9.76
CA LEU A 59 9.55 11.94 -9.67
C LEU A 59 9.14 10.63 -10.38
N LEU A 60 7.90 10.17 -10.21
CA LEU A 60 7.41 8.96 -10.86
C LEU A 60 7.37 9.10 -12.40
N ARG A 61 7.00 10.29 -12.90
CA ARG A 61 7.04 10.58 -14.34
C ARG A 61 8.46 10.61 -14.88
N ASP A 62 9.38 11.24 -14.16
CA ASP A 62 10.78 11.30 -14.54
C ASP A 62 11.40 9.90 -14.57
N LEU A 63 11.10 9.06 -13.59
CA LEU A 63 11.52 7.66 -13.56
C LEU A 63 10.95 6.86 -14.73
N ALA A 64 9.66 7.03 -15.05
CA ALA A 64 9.06 6.35 -16.19
C ALA A 64 9.69 6.77 -17.52
N ALA A 65 9.91 8.09 -17.71
CA ALA A 65 10.55 8.62 -18.91
C ALA A 65 12.01 8.16 -19.05
N GLN A 66 12.77 8.11 -17.94
CA GLN A 66 14.17 7.64 -17.94
C GLN A 66 14.29 6.16 -18.31
N ASN A 67 13.28 5.36 -17.96
CA ASN A 67 13.28 3.92 -18.19
C ASN A 67 12.45 3.48 -19.41
N ASP A 68 11.97 4.43 -20.22
CA ASP A 68 11.12 4.18 -21.40
C ASP A 68 9.87 3.33 -21.07
N VAL A 69 9.26 3.61 -19.92
CA VAL A 69 8.08 2.89 -19.42
C VAL A 69 6.81 3.57 -19.91
N ASP A 70 5.95 2.81 -20.57
CA ASP A 70 4.61 3.27 -20.99
C ASP A 70 3.70 3.45 -19.77
N LEU A 71 3.16 4.67 -19.63
CA LEU A 71 2.21 5.04 -18.57
C LEU A 71 0.75 4.84 -18.99
N THR A 72 0.48 4.32 -20.19
CA THR A 72 -0.88 4.13 -20.69
C THR A 72 -1.68 3.20 -19.76
N GLY A 73 -2.75 3.75 -19.18
CA GLY A 73 -3.60 3.01 -18.24
C GLY A 73 -3.08 2.98 -16.80
N ALA A 74 -1.96 3.65 -16.51
CA ALA A 74 -1.49 3.82 -15.14
C ALA A 74 -2.34 4.82 -14.37
N GLU A 75 -2.64 4.47 -13.13
CA GLU A 75 -3.34 5.31 -12.17
C GLU A 75 -2.36 5.80 -11.10
N LEU A 76 -2.49 7.07 -10.70
CA LEU A 76 -1.69 7.67 -9.64
C LEU A 76 -2.38 7.48 -8.29
N PHE A 77 -1.64 6.93 -7.34
CA PHE A 77 -2.09 6.76 -5.96
C PHE A 77 -1.26 7.60 -5.00
N PHE A 78 -1.93 8.09 -3.97
CA PHE A 78 -1.33 8.74 -2.81
C PHE A 78 -1.65 7.91 -1.55
N TYR A 79 -0.65 7.73 -0.70
CA TYR A 79 -0.74 6.92 0.50
C TYR A 79 -0.45 7.75 1.74
N ALA A 80 -1.19 7.47 2.81
CA ALA A 80 -0.89 7.97 4.15
C ALA A 80 -0.80 6.78 5.12
N ALA A 81 0.30 6.67 5.85
CA ALA A 81 0.54 5.58 6.79
C ALA A 81 0.03 5.92 8.19
N TYR A 82 -0.35 4.91 8.97
CA TYR A 82 -0.47 5.06 10.40
C TYR A 82 0.91 5.30 11.03
N GLU A 83 0.96 6.09 12.10
CA GLU A 83 2.22 6.46 12.76
C GLU A 83 2.82 5.35 13.63
N LEU A 84 2.04 4.29 13.88
CA LEU A 84 2.48 3.11 14.60
C LEU A 84 2.46 1.89 13.67
N GLU A 85 3.32 0.94 13.98
CA GLU A 85 3.42 -0.40 13.39
C GLU A 85 3.41 -1.47 14.49
N LEU A 86 3.09 -2.70 14.12
CA LEU A 86 3.13 -3.86 15.02
C LEU A 86 3.98 -4.95 14.37
N GLU A 87 5.07 -5.32 15.01
CA GLU A 87 5.93 -6.41 14.54
C GLU A 87 5.27 -7.77 14.78
N SER A 88 5.26 -8.63 13.76
CA SER A 88 4.69 -9.96 13.85
C SER A 88 5.47 -10.95 13.01
N ASP A 89 5.48 -12.21 13.44
CA ASP A 89 5.98 -13.34 12.67
C ASP A 89 4.95 -13.88 11.65
N GLY A 90 3.79 -13.21 11.52
CA GLY A 90 2.67 -13.64 10.67
C GLY A 90 1.82 -14.77 11.28
N TRP A 91 2.16 -15.25 12.47
CA TRP A 91 1.39 -16.25 13.21
C TRP A 91 0.64 -15.64 14.38
N THR A 92 1.28 -14.73 15.11
CA THR A 92 0.75 -14.15 16.35
C THR A 92 0.83 -12.63 16.34
N PHE A 93 -0.16 -12.00 16.96
CA PHE A 93 -0.30 -10.55 17.01
C PHE A 93 -0.58 -10.15 18.47
N ASP A 94 0.28 -9.31 19.05
CA ASP A 94 0.08 -8.76 20.40
C ASP A 94 -0.23 -7.26 20.29
N PRO A 95 -1.49 -6.83 20.54
CA PRO A 95 -1.88 -5.43 20.45
C PRO A 95 -1.21 -4.51 21.48
N SER A 96 -0.45 -5.05 22.43
CA SER A 96 0.37 -4.24 23.34
C SER A 96 1.73 -3.85 22.76
N GLU A 97 2.12 -4.43 21.62
CA GLU A 97 3.43 -4.23 20.97
C GLU A 97 3.42 -3.18 19.85
N TRP A 98 2.33 -2.42 19.68
CA TRP A 98 2.35 -1.26 18.79
C TRP A 98 3.48 -0.29 19.17
N GLN A 99 4.31 0.04 18.19
CA GLN A 99 5.46 0.90 18.35
C GLN A 99 5.48 2.00 17.28
N PRO A 100 6.21 3.11 17.50
CA PRO A 100 6.44 4.09 16.44
C PRO A 100 7.03 3.43 15.21
N ARG A 101 6.55 3.85 14.05
CA ARG A 101 7.00 3.32 12.77
C ARG A 101 8.52 3.43 12.58
N THR A 102 9.15 2.38 12.06
CA THR A 102 10.56 2.34 11.66
C THR A 102 10.71 2.74 10.18
N PRO A 103 11.53 3.75 9.84
CA PRO A 103 11.85 4.09 8.45
C PRO A 103 12.63 2.98 7.75
N ASP A 104 12.49 2.87 6.42
CA ASP A 104 13.36 2.02 5.61
C ASP A 104 14.79 2.56 5.65
N GLU A 105 15.68 1.81 6.28
CA GLU A 105 17.10 2.16 6.46
C GLU A 105 17.88 2.21 5.14
N THR A 106 17.34 1.62 4.06
CA THR A 106 17.95 1.67 2.73
C THR A 106 17.68 2.99 2.00
N SER A 107 16.72 3.78 2.48
CA SER A 107 16.40 5.08 1.90
C SER A 107 17.50 6.09 2.13
N SER A 108 17.87 6.81 1.07
CA SER A 108 18.72 8.00 1.13
C SER A 108 17.94 9.31 0.95
N VAL A 109 16.62 9.21 0.73
CA VAL A 109 15.72 10.34 0.48
C VAL A 109 14.87 10.59 1.74
N GLY A 110 14.80 11.85 2.19
CA GLY A 110 13.96 12.24 3.33
C GLY A 110 12.46 12.17 3.01
N ASP A 111 11.60 12.14 4.03
CA ASP A 111 10.14 12.02 3.89
C ASP A 111 9.44 13.37 3.57
N ASP A 112 10.02 14.16 2.65
CA ASP A 112 9.50 15.46 2.22
C ASP A 112 8.39 15.32 1.16
N VAL A 113 7.30 14.63 1.53
CA VAL A 113 6.19 14.33 0.63
C VAL A 113 5.44 15.60 0.24
N LEU A 114 5.29 15.84 -1.07
CA LEU A 114 4.42 16.88 -1.60
C LEU A 114 2.97 16.47 -1.41
N VAL A 115 2.33 16.89 -0.33
CA VAL A 115 0.93 16.54 -0.02
C VAL A 115 -0.01 17.14 -1.07
N PRO A 116 -0.91 16.35 -1.68
CA PRO A 116 -1.82 16.85 -2.69
C PRO A 116 -2.99 17.60 -2.05
N GLU A 117 -3.61 18.51 -2.81
CA GLU A 117 -4.84 19.18 -2.38
C GLU A 117 -5.94 18.16 -2.06
N PRO A 118 -6.65 18.27 -0.92
CA PRO A 118 -7.67 17.28 -0.53
C PRO A 118 -8.78 17.09 -1.57
N SER A 119 -9.11 18.13 -2.34
CA SER A 119 -10.10 18.05 -3.42
C SER A 119 -9.66 17.17 -4.60
N LYS A 120 -8.37 16.79 -4.67
CA LYS A 120 -7.81 15.89 -5.68
C LYS A 120 -7.67 14.45 -5.19
N LEU A 121 -8.09 14.14 -3.96
CA LEU A 121 -8.00 12.81 -3.40
C LEU A 121 -9.37 12.16 -3.29
N VAL A 122 -9.46 10.92 -3.77
CA VAL A 122 -10.60 10.04 -3.51
C VAL A 122 -10.08 8.90 -2.65
N LEU A 123 -10.52 8.83 -1.39
CA LEU A 123 -10.23 7.71 -0.51
C LEU A 123 -10.88 6.44 -1.11
N VAL A 124 -10.05 5.43 -1.36
CA VAL A 124 -10.48 4.12 -1.87
C VAL A 124 -10.73 3.15 -0.71
N GLY A 125 -9.94 3.27 0.35
CA GLY A 125 -10.03 2.44 1.55
C GLY A 125 -8.70 2.40 2.30
N TYR A 126 -8.55 1.39 3.14
CA TYR A 126 -7.37 1.17 3.97
C TYR A 126 -6.78 -0.21 3.69
N ASP A 127 -5.48 -0.24 3.40
CA ASP A 127 -4.70 -1.46 3.29
C ASP A 127 -3.96 -1.73 4.59
N VAL A 128 -3.62 -3.00 4.83
CA VAL A 128 -2.67 -3.41 5.86
C VAL A 128 -1.49 -3.99 5.12
N LEU A 129 -0.28 -3.57 5.48
CA LEU A 129 0.95 -4.09 4.90
C LEU A 129 1.82 -4.67 5.99
N ALA A 130 2.33 -5.88 5.78
CA ALA A 130 3.52 -6.39 6.45
C ALA A 130 4.74 -5.94 5.65
N VAL A 131 5.67 -5.22 6.29
CA VAL A 131 6.89 -4.75 5.63
C VAL A 131 8.09 -5.42 6.28
N GLU A 132 8.83 -6.21 5.49
CA GLU A 132 10.08 -6.82 5.91
C GLU A 132 11.18 -6.41 4.92
N TYR A 133 12.30 -5.85 5.42
CA TYR A 133 13.42 -5.39 4.59
C TYR A 133 13.04 -4.44 3.44
N GLY A 134 12.03 -3.60 3.64
CA GLY A 134 11.55 -2.65 2.64
C GLY A 134 10.65 -3.25 1.55
N ASP A 135 10.30 -4.54 1.66
CA ASP A 135 9.36 -5.21 0.75
C ASP A 135 7.95 -5.30 1.36
N PRO A 136 6.97 -4.51 0.87
CA PRO A 136 5.62 -4.52 1.42
C PRO A 136 4.75 -5.62 0.81
N HIS A 137 4.19 -6.46 1.69
CA HIS A 137 3.16 -7.45 1.37
C HIS A 137 1.82 -7.08 2.01
N SER A 138 0.73 -7.16 1.25
CA SER A 138 -0.62 -6.95 1.79
C SER A 138 -1.23 -8.30 2.18
N PRO A 139 -1.55 -8.55 3.47
CA PRO A 139 -2.20 -9.80 3.86
C PRO A 139 -3.55 -10.01 3.17
N LEU A 140 -4.28 -8.91 2.89
CA LEU A 140 -5.56 -8.96 2.20
C LEU A 140 -5.42 -9.56 0.80
N SER A 141 -4.47 -9.05 0.01
CA SER A 141 -4.32 -9.43 -1.39
C SER A 141 -3.25 -10.50 -1.61
N CYS A 142 -2.03 -10.39 -1.07
CA CYS A 142 -0.95 -11.37 -1.25
C CYS A 142 -1.27 -12.72 -0.58
N ASN A 143 -1.84 -12.73 0.65
CA ASN A 143 -2.21 -13.97 1.35
C ASN A 143 -3.68 -14.37 1.19
N SER A 144 -4.43 -13.67 0.34
CA SER A 144 -5.87 -13.91 0.14
C SER A 144 -6.73 -13.75 1.41
N MET A 145 -6.30 -12.98 2.41
CA MET A 145 -7.11 -12.79 3.62
C MET A 145 -8.41 -12.03 3.34
N ALA A 146 -8.50 -11.32 2.22
CA ALA A 146 -9.75 -10.76 1.69
C ALA A 146 -10.85 -11.81 1.43
N ALA A 147 -10.51 -13.11 1.33
CA ALA A 147 -11.49 -14.20 1.26
C ALA A 147 -12.20 -14.49 2.58
N LYS A 148 -11.59 -14.09 3.70
CA LYS A 148 -12.05 -14.40 5.07
C LYS A 148 -12.45 -13.15 5.84
N ILE A 149 -11.87 -12.01 5.48
CA ILE A 149 -12.06 -10.72 6.14
C ILE A 149 -12.90 -9.83 5.22
N PRO A 150 -13.96 -9.17 5.73
CA PRO A 150 -14.74 -8.22 4.95
C PRO A 150 -13.85 -7.10 4.39
N VAL A 151 -13.91 -6.92 3.08
CA VAL A 151 -13.25 -5.85 2.32
C VAL A 151 -14.24 -5.25 1.33
N ASN A 152 -13.93 -4.08 0.79
CA ASN A 152 -14.72 -3.41 -0.22
C ASN A 152 -14.39 -3.91 -1.64
N ALA A 153 -14.98 -3.25 -2.65
CA ALA A 153 -14.81 -3.64 -4.06
C ALA A 153 -13.37 -3.49 -4.58
N SER A 154 -12.51 -2.75 -3.88
CA SER A 154 -11.11 -2.51 -4.26
C SER A 154 -10.10 -3.35 -3.45
N CYS A 155 -10.59 -4.38 -2.74
CA CYS A 155 -9.81 -5.27 -1.89
C CYS A 155 -9.18 -4.58 -0.67
N LEU A 156 -9.85 -3.58 -0.10
CA LEU A 156 -9.39 -2.79 1.05
C LEU A 156 -10.45 -2.77 2.16
N PHE A 157 -10.06 -2.40 3.39
CA PHE A 157 -11.02 -2.05 4.43
C PHE A 157 -11.69 -0.70 4.12
N ASP A 158 -12.96 -0.54 4.51
CA ASP A 158 -13.66 0.75 4.33
C ASP A 158 -13.22 1.81 5.34
N THR A 159 -12.75 1.40 6.52
CA THR A 159 -12.38 2.31 7.61
C THR A 159 -11.01 1.98 8.20
N PHE A 160 -10.36 2.98 8.80
CA PHE A 160 -9.13 2.80 9.54
C PHE A 160 -9.34 1.88 10.75
N GLU A 161 -10.47 2.06 11.44
CA GLU A 161 -10.84 1.31 12.63
C GLU A 161 -10.96 -0.19 12.32
N ASP A 162 -11.58 -0.56 11.20
CA ASP A 162 -11.68 -1.96 10.78
C ASP A 162 -10.31 -2.56 10.44
N ALA A 163 -9.46 -1.80 9.74
CA ALA A 163 -8.11 -2.25 9.41
C ALA A 163 -7.25 -2.46 10.65
N LYS A 164 -7.28 -1.52 11.60
CA LYS A 164 -6.54 -1.64 12.86
C LYS A 164 -7.11 -2.76 13.74
N ALA A 165 -8.43 -2.87 13.85
CA ALA A 165 -9.07 -3.95 14.60
C ALA A 165 -8.71 -5.33 14.02
N ALA A 166 -8.56 -5.46 12.70
CA ALA A 166 -8.11 -6.72 12.10
C ALA A 166 -6.70 -7.13 12.54
N ILE A 167 -5.78 -6.17 12.72
CA ILE A 167 -4.44 -6.41 13.30
C ILE A 167 -4.58 -6.76 14.79
N ASP A 168 -5.31 -5.93 15.55
CA ASP A 168 -5.46 -6.07 17.01
C ASP A 168 -6.13 -7.41 17.40
N GLU A 169 -7.05 -7.90 16.58
CA GLU A 169 -7.74 -9.18 16.79
C GLU A 169 -6.96 -10.38 16.24
N GLY A 170 -5.77 -10.15 15.66
CA GLY A 170 -4.93 -11.20 15.07
C GLY A 170 -5.58 -11.89 13.87
N ARG A 171 -6.41 -11.18 13.09
CA ARG A 171 -7.13 -11.76 11.95
C ARG A 171 -6.19 -12.19 10.82
N PHE A 172 -4.96 -11.67 10.80
CA PHE A 172 -3.90 -12.08 9.88
C PHE A 172 -3.01 -13.21 10.43
N GLY A 173 -3.36 -13.78 11.58
CA GLY A 173 -2.66 -14.93 12.15
C GLY A 173 -2.86 -16.21 11.34
N GLY A 174 -1.86 -17.10 11.41
CA GLY A 174 -1.89 -18.40 10.75
C GLY A 174 -1.06 -18.50 9.46
N GLY A 175 -0.05 -17.64 9.31
CA GLY A 175 0.97 -17.75 8.27
C GLY A 175 0.93 -16.68 7.17
N CYS A 176 0.51 -15.45 7.51
CA CYS A 176 0.78 -14.28 6.65
C CYS A 176 2.28 -13.92 6.66
N GLU A 177 2.73 -12.98 5.82
CA GLU A 177 4.14 -12.57 5.83
C GLU A 177 4.56 -11.98 7.19
N PRO A 178 5.78 -12.26 7.68
CA PRO A 178 6.33 -11.57 8.83
C PRO A 178 6.65 -10.10 8.51
N GLY A 179 6.87 -9.29 9.54
CA GLY A 179 7.37 -7.92 9.44
C GLY A 179 6.52 -6.91 10.21
N ALA A 180 6.75 -5.63 9.90
CA ALA A 180 6.07 -4.50 10.52
C ALA A 180 4.68 -4.30 9.90
N TYR A 181 3.62 -4.68 10.61
CA TYR A 181 2.25 -4.49 10.17
C TYR A 181 1.81 -3.04 10.36
N THR A 182 1.54 -2.35 9.24
CA THR A 182 1.16 -0.93 9.21
C THR A 182 -0.09 -0.72 8.38
N VAL A 183 -1.01 0.12 8.86
CA VAL A 183 -2.21 0.52 8.13
C VAL A 183 -1.90 1.69 7.19
N PHE A 184 -2.35 1.63 5.95
CA PHE A 184 -2.22 2.70 4.97
C PHE A 184 -3.58 3.12 4.42
N ALA A 185 -3.90 4.41 4.48
CA ALA A 185 -4.99 4.98 3.71
C ALA A 185 -4.58 5.09 2.24
N VAL A 186 -5.38 4.50 1.36
CA VAL A 186 -5.15 4.45 -0.09
C VAL A 186 -6.05 5.45 -0.77
N HIS A 187 -5.46 6.40 -1.48
CA HIS A 187 -6.20 7.40 -2.24
C HIS A 187 -5.86 7.32 -3.72
N ARG A 188 -6.89 7.37 -4.57
CA ARG A 188 -6.74 7.70 -5.98
C ARG A 188 -6.57 9.21 -6.12
N VAL A 189 -5.63 9.63 -6.94
CA VAL A 189 -5.45 11.04 -7.28
C VAL A 189 -6.26 11.36 -8.53
N ILE A 190 -7.30 12.20 -8.41
CA ILE A 190 -8.08 12.68 -9.55
C ILE A 190 -7.38 13.86 -10.22
N ASP A 191 -7.56 13.96 -11.55
CA ASP A 191 -6.85 14.92 -12.40
C ASP A 191 -5.34 14.96 -12.10
N PRO A 192 -4.64 13.82 -12.20
CA PRO A 192 -3.22 13.78 -11.89
C PRO A 192 -2.48 14.79 -12.77
N PRO A 193 -1.53 15.57 -12.21
CA PRO A 193 -0.73 16.47 -13.02
C PRO A 193 -0.11 15.67 -14.17
N ARG A 194 -0.34 16.16 -15.41
CA ARG A 194 -0.18 15.46 -16.70
C ARG A 194 0.80 14.28 -16.64
N LEU A 195 0.25 13.07 -16.55
CA LEU A 195 0.96 11.80 -16.77
C LEU A 195 1.32 11.66 -18.25
#